data_AF-A0A6P1T2J3-F1
#
_entry.id   AF-A0A6P1T2J3-F1
#
_cell.length_a   1.000
_cell.length_b   1.000
_cell.length_c   1.000
_cell.angle_alpha   90.00
_cell.angle_beta   90.00
_cell.angle_gamma   90.00
#
_symmetry.space_group_name_H-M   'P 1'
#
loop_
_entity.id
_entity.type
_entity.pdbx_description
1 polymer ?
#
loop_
_entity_poly.entity_id
_entity_poly.type
_entity_poly.pdbx_seq_one_letter_code
_entity_poly.pdbx_strand_id
1 'polypeptide(L)' 'MAYADAHSTVFPITVAFHRASDAVEKYLRYRRTYAALKAAPLDVILDLDMDAGNLKSVARDAVYK' A
#
# COMPACT_ATOMS: atom_id res chain seq x y z
N MET A 1 5.77 -44.02 -16.62
CA MET A 1 5.19 -44.40 -15.30
C MET A 1 5.45 -43.22 -14.37
N ALA A 2 4.38 -42.50 -14.04
CA ALA A 2 4.22 -41.38 -13.10
C ALA A 2 5.39 -40.39 -12.90
N TYR A 3 5.37 -39.27 -13.64
CA TYR A 3 6.11 -38.05 -13.31
C TYR A 3 5.15 -36.86 -13.46
N ALA A 4 4.14 -36.78 -12.60
CA ALA A 4 3.22 -35.66 -12.58
C ALA A 4 2.64 -35.48 -11.18
N ASP A 5 2.50 -34.21 -10.78
CA ASP A 5 1.49 -33.75 -9.82
C ASP A 5 1.79 -33.72 -8.32
N ALA A 6 3.05 -33.48 -7.91
CA ALA A 6 3.34 -33.01 -6.55
C ALA A 6 3.71 -31.51 -6.46
N HIS A 7 3.92 -30.84 -7.59
CA HIS A 7 4.36 -29.44 -7.65
C HIS A 7 3.27 -28.45 -8.07
N SER A 8 1.99 -28.80 -8.11
CA SER A 8 0.94 -27.90 -8.64
C SER A 8 0.23 -27.06 -7.55
N THR A 9 0.19 -27.50 -6.29
CA THR A 9 -0.67 -26.91 -5.26
C THR A 9 0.05 -25.99 -4.25
N VAL A 10 1.38 -26.05 -4.17
CA VAL A 10 2.16 -25.16 -3.28
C VAL A 10 2.25 -23.73 -3.87
N PHE A 11 2.30 -23.60 -5.18
CA PHE A 11 2.43 -22.31 -5.88
C PHE A 11 1.28 -21.30 -5.68
N PRO A 12 -0.02 -21.68 -5.72
CA PRO A 12 -1.11 -20.71 -5.60
C PRO A 12 -1.26 -20.10 -4.20
N ILE A 13 -1.07 -20.90 -3.14
CA ILE A 13 -1.21 -20.41 -1.75
C ILE A 13 -0.08 -19.42 -1.43
N THR A 14 1.16 -19.74 -1.79
CA THR A 14 2.30 -18.86 -1.54
C THR A 14 2.17 -17.56 -2.34
N VAL A 15 1.72 -17.62 -3.61
CA VAL A 15 1.46 -16.43 -4.43
C VAL A 15 0.32 -15.57 -3.87
N ALA A 16 -0.77 -16.19 -3.41
CA ALA A 16 -1.89 -15.48 -2.79
C ALA A 16 -1.47 -14.82 -1.47
N PHE A 17 -0.69 -15.52 -0.65
CA PHE A 17 -0.12 -14.98 0.59
C PHE A 17 0.78 -13.77 0.31
N HIS A 18 1.73 -13.87 -0.62
CA HIS A 18 2.59 -12.75 -0.98
C HIS A 18 1.79 -11.54 -1.46
N ARG A 19 0.79 -11.74 -2.33
CA ARG A 19 -0.08 -10.65 -2.77
C ARG A 19 -0.86 -10.00 -1.62
N ALA A 20 -1.33 -10.81 -0.67
CA ALA A 20 -2.02 -10.31 0.51
C ALA A 20 -1.07 -9.52 1.42
N SER A 21 0.13 -10.03 1.67
CA SER A 21 1.18 -9.35 2.44
C SER A 21 1.56 -8.01 1.81
N ASP A 22 1.79 -7.98 0.50
CA ASP A 22 2.12 -6.76 -0.25
C ASP A 22 0.99 -5.72 -0.16
N ALA A 23 -0.27 -6.17 -0.26
CA ALA A 23 -1.44 -5.30 -0.14
C ALA A 23 -1.55 -4.71 1.27
N VAL A 24 -1.34 -5.52 2.31
CA VAL A 24 -1.33 -5.07 3.71
C VAL A 24 -0.19 -4.09 3.95
N GLU A 25 1.01 -4.38 3.45
CA GLU A 25 2.14 -3.49 3.60
C GLU A 25 1.90 -2.14 2.92
N LYS A 26 1.40 -2.14 1.68
CA LYS A 26 1.00 -0.91 0.98
C LYS A 26 -0.05 -0.13 1.76
N TYR A 27 -1.05 -0.81 2.32
CA TYR A 27 -2.07 -0.15 3.12
C TYR A 27 -1.51 0.47 4.40
N LEU A 28 -0.59 -0.21 5.09
CA LEU A 28 0.08 0.34 6.28
C LEU A 28 0.94 1.55 5.93
N ARG A 29 1.65 1.53 4.80
CA ARG A 29 2.41 2.68 4.29
C ARG A 29 1.47 3.86 4.02
N TYR A 30 0.39 3.65 3.28
CA TYR A 30 -0.65 4.67 3.05
C TYR A 30 -1.17 5.27 4.36
N ARG A 31 -1.51 4.44 5.34
CA ARG A 31 -2.01 4.90 6.64
C ARG A 31 -0.98 5.77 7.37
N ARG A 32 0.29 5.38 7.34
CA ARG A 32 1.39 6.16 7.94
C ARG A 32 1.58 7.50 7.23
N THR A 33 1.60 7.50 5.89
CA THR A 33 1.73 8.72 5.08
C THR A 33 0.58 9.68 5.35
N TYR A 34 -0.67 9.19 5.35
CA TYR A 34 -1.84 10.01 5.63
C TYR A 34 -1.82 10.58 7.06
N ALA A 35 -1.40 9.79 8.05
CA ALA A 35 -1.24 10.27 9.43
C ALA A 35 -0.17 11.36 9.55
N ALA A 36 0.97 11.19 8.86
CA ALA A 36 2.04 12.17 8.83
C ALA A 36 1.59 13.48 8.17
N LEU A 37 0.90 13.40 7.03
CA LEU A 37 0.32 14.57 6.36
C LEU A 37 -0.70 15.28 7.23
N LYS A 38 -1.57 14.54 7.93
CA LYS A 38 -2.57 15.13 8.84
C LYS A 38 -1.94 15.80 10.06
N ALA A 39 -0.79 15.31 10.52
CA ALA A 39 -0.04 15.87 11.64
C ALA A 39 0.95 16.96 11.20
N ALA A 40 1.11 17.19 9.90
CA ALA A 40 2.03 18.19 9.37
C ALA A 40 1.57 19.60 9.77
N PRO A 41 2.52 20.50 10.05
CA PRO A 41 2.23 21.91 10.23
C PRO A 41 1.49 22.52 9.04
N LEU A 42 0.58 23.46 9.30
CA LEU A 42 -0.27 24.07 8.26
C LEU A 42 0.55 24.77 7.17
N ASP A 43 1.65 25.44 7.55
CA ASP A 43 2.62 26.04 6.66
C ASP A 43 3.19 25.03 5.66
N VAL A 44 3.60 23.85 6.11
CA VAL A 44 4.09 22.77 5.23
C VAL A 44 2.98 22.27 4.29
N ILE A 45 1.75 22.15 4.78
CA ILE A 45 0.60 21.75 3.96
C ILE A 45 0.32 22.78 2.86
N LEU A 46 0.33 24.06 3.20
CA LEU A 46 0.10 25.15 2.26
C LEU A 46 1.24 25.29 1.24
N ASP A 47 2.51 25.14 1.65
CA ASP A 47 3.68 25.15 0.77
C ASP A 47 3.62 24.04 -0.28
N LEU A 48 3.01 22.90 0.08
CA LEU A 48 2.81 21.78 -0.82
C LEU A 48 1.51 21.87 -1.64
N ASP A 49 0.82 23.01 -1.60
CA ASP A 49 -0.47 23.25 -2.26
C ASP A 49 -1.52 22.17 -1.91
N MET A 50 -1.47 21.70 -0.66
CA MET A 50 -2.38 20.72 -0.12
C MET A 50 -3.47 21.39 0.72
N ASP A 51 -4.65 20.79 0.74
CA ASP A 51 -5.76 21.16 1.61
C ASP A 51 -6.31 19.92 2.34
N ALA A 52 -7.11 20.13 3.39
CA ALA A 52 -7.67 19.03 4.15
C ALA A 52 -8.53 18.05 3.31
N GLY A 53 -9.05 18.50 2.16
CA GLY A 53 -9.83 17.69 1.22
C GLY A 53 -8.96 16.76 0.38
N ASN A 54 -7.75 17.19 0.00
CA ASN A 54 -6.89 16.49 -0.94
C ASN A 54 -5.81 15.59 -0.27
N LEU A 55 -5.54 15.73 1.04
CA LEU A 55 -4.53 14.92 1.76
C LEU A 55 -4.70 13.41 1.55
N LYS A 56 -5.94 12.91 1.51
CA LYS A 56 -6.21 11.48 1.25
C LYS A 56 -5.80 11.07 -0.16
N SER A 57 -6.07 11.91 -1.16
CA SER A 57 -5.71 11.65 -2.55
C SER A 57 -4.20 11.66 -2.72
N VAL A 58 -3.51 12.64 -2.13
CA VAL A 58 -2.05 12.74 -2.17
C VAL A 58 -1.40 11.55 -1.47
N ALA A 59 -1.86 11.18 -0.27
CA ALA A 59 -1.36 10.00 0.43
C ALA A 59 -1.54 8.70 -0.37
N ARG A 60 -2.67 8.57 -1.08
CA ARG A 60 -2.95 7.43 -1.93
C ARG A 60 -2.03 7.40 -3.15
N ASP A 61 -1.89 8.53 -3.83
CA ASP A 61 -1.04 8.67 -5.01
C ASP A 61 0.43 8.38 -4.69
N ALA A 62 0.93 8.86 -3.55
CA ALA A 62 2.32 8.61 -3.13
C ALA A 62 2.66 7.13 -2.86
N VAL A 63 1.67 6.26 -2.65
CA VAL A 63 1.89 4.85 -2.28
C VAL A 63 1.41 3.86 -3.35
N TYR A 64 0.40 4.23 -4.13
CA TYR A 64 -0.24 3.35 -5.10
C TYR A 64 0.03 3.70 -6.56
N LYS A 65 0.56 4.89 -6.87
CA LYS A 65 1.08 5.24 -8.20
C LYS A 65 2.58 5.03 -8.24
#